data_AF-A0A4P8QP99-F1
#
_entry.id   AF-A0A4P8QP99-F1
#
_cell.length_a   1.000
_cell.length_b   1.000
_cell.length_c   1.000
_cell.angle_alpha   90.00
_cell.angle_beta   90.00
_cell.angle_gamma   90.00
#
_symmetry.space_group_name_H-M   'P 1'
#
loop_
_entity.id
_entity.type
_entity.pdbx_description
1 polymer ?
#
loop_
_entity_poly.entity_id
_entity_poly.type
_entity_poly.pdbx_seq_one_letter_code
_entity_poly.pdbx_strand_id
1 'polypeptide(L)'
;MAEDSDLEKTESPTPHKEEKAREEGQIPRSRELTSILMMVAGLAILWMGGESMANKLGGMVSEGLSFNHDTIGDDRQMLRYVGILLQQAVSALIPIMLGCVLVALSAPMLLGGALFSTKSLKVDFKKLDPISGLKRLFSAQSLAELFKAILKSVMVGVITSWFLIYNWPKILHLISEPPIAALGNALNLMVICGFLVIVGLVPMVAFDVFWQIWSHIKKLRMTKQEIRDEHKESEGDPHVKSRIRQQQRAMAQRRMMADVPKADVIVTNPTHYSVALQYNEKKMNAPKVLAKGAGEIALRIRELGAEHRIPILEAPPLARALYRHSEVGHHIPAALYAAVAEVLAWVYQLKRWKREGGLIPRKPKHLPVPDALDFAKENITDG
;
A
#
# COMPACT_ATOMS: atom_id res chain seq x y z
N MET A 1 -10.35 13.68 -26.76
CA MET A 1 -8.89 13.90 -26.75
C MET A 1 -8.30 13.14 -25.57
N ALA A 2 -7.90 11.88 -25.80
CA ALA A 2 -7.02 11.06 -24.93
C ALA A 2 -6.85 9.64 -25.54
N GLU A 3 -6.60 9.54 -26.86
CA GLU A 3 -6.33 8.23 -27.51
C GLU A 3 -4.86 8.08 -27.98
N ASP A 4 -3.98 9.04 -27.69
CA ASP A 4 -2.65 9.13 -28.34
C ASP A 4 -1.42 8.67 -27.52
N SER A 5 -1.55 7.97 -26.38
CA SER A 5 -0.37 7.62 -25.55
C SER A 5 -0.32 6.17 -25.06
N ASP A 6 -0.97 5.24 -25.76
CA ASP A 6 -0.72 3.81 -25.48
C ASP A 6 0.67 3.36 -25.98
N LEU A 7 1.29 4.11 -26.90
CA LEU A 7 2.63 3.86 -27.42
C LEU A 7 3.76 4.33 -26.48
N GLU A 8 3.50 5.34 -25.63
CA GLU A 8 4.52 5.88 -24.71
C GLU A 8 4.58 5.12 -23.38
N LYS A 9 3.58 4.27 -23.10
CA LYS A 9 3.48 3.45 -21.88
C LYS A 9 4.27 2.16 -22.03
N THR A 10 5.58 2.25 -21.82
CA THR A 10 6.50 1.11 -21.91
C THR A 10 6.81 0.46 -20.58
N GLU A 11 6.66 1.19 -19.47
CA GLU A 11 7.10 0.73 -18.14
C GLU A 11 6.02 -0.08 -17.44
N SER A 12 6.46 -1.00 -16.57
CA SER A 12 5.56 -1.80 -15.74
C SER A 12 4.89 -0.92 -14.67
N PRO A 13 3.65 -1.23 -14.26
CA PRO A 13 2.98 -0.50 -13.19
C PRO A 13 3.77 -0.57 -11.88
N THR A 14 3.76 0.53 -11.13
CA THR A 14 4.29 0.56 -9.76
C THR A 14 3.31 -0.14 -8.80
N PRO A 15 3.77 -0.60 -7.62
CA PRO A 15 2.89 -1.19 -6.62
C PRO A 15 1.73 -0.27 -6.20
N HIS A 16 2.00 1.05 -6.12
CA HIS A 16 0.99 2.04 -5.77
C HIS A 16 -0.09 2.17 -6.85
N LYS A 17 0.28 2.13 -8.13
CA LYS A 17 -0.67 2.10 -9.25
C LYS A 17 -1.55 0.86 -9.22
N GLU A 18 -0.97 -0.31 -8.94
CA GLU A 18 -1.73 -1.56 -8.81
C GLU A 18 -2.72 -1.51 -7.64
N GLU A 19 -2.29 -0.98 -6.49
CA GLU A 19 -3.14 -0.81 -5.31
C GLU A 19 -4.29 0.17 -5.58
N LYS A 20 -4.02 1.29 -6.25
CA LYS A 20 -5.05 2.25 -6.65
C LYS A 20 -6.05 1.65 -7.64
N ALA A 21 -5.58 0.91 -8.64
CA ALA A 21 -6.44 0.20 -9.58
C ALA A 21 -7.34 -0.81 -8.85
N ARG A 22 -6.77 -1.54 -7.89
CA ARG A 22 -7.51 -2.42 -6.98
C ARG A 22 -8.55 -1.65 -6.18
N GLU A 23 -8.22 -0.56 -5.50
CA GLU A 23 -9.20 0.26 -4.76
C GLU A 23 -10.36 0.77 -5.62
N GLU A 24 -10.10 1.08 -6.89
CA GLU A 24 -11.12 1.53 -7.85
C GLU A 24 -12.01 0.38 -8.35
N GLY A 25 -11.71 -0.86 -7.98
CA GLY A 25 -12.41 -2.07 -8.41
C GLY A 25 -12.02 -2.56 -9.80
N GLN A 26 -10.91 -2.04 -10.35
CA GLN A 26 -10.37 -2.46 -11.64
C GLN A 26 -9.51 -3.71 -11.46
N ILE A 27 -10.13 -4.88 -11.52
CA ILE A 27 -9.47 -6.18 -11.45
C ILE A 27 -9.70 -6.98 -12.73
N PRO A 28 -8.75 -7.84 -13.15
CA PRO A 28 -8.95 -8.71 -14.30
C PRO A 28 -10.09 -9.69 -14.00
N ARG A 29 -11.02 -9.83 -14.95
CA ARG A 29 -12.15 -10.77 -14.84
C ARG A 29 -12.34 -11.49 -16.17
N SER A 30 -12.38 -12.82 -16.13
CA SER A 30 -12.78 -13.66 -17.27
C SER A 30 -14.18 -14.23 -17.03
N ARG A 31 -15.10 -13.88 -17.93
CA ARG A 31 -16.45 -14.47 -17.97
C ARG A 31 -16.42 -15.94 -18.39
N GLU A 32 -15.45 -16.30 -19.22
CA GLU A 32 -15.27 -17.65 -19.73
C GLU A 32 -14.79 -18.62 -18.64
N LEU A 33 -13.85 -18.18 -17.79
CA LEU A 33 -13.43 -18.95 -16.62
C LEU A 33 -14.61 -19.22 -15.68
N THR A 34 -15.43 -18.20 -15.41
CA THR A 34 -16.62 -18.35 -14.55
C THR A 34 -17.59 -19.37 -15.14
N SER A 35 -17.85 -19.30 -16.45
CA SER A 35 -18.74 -20.24 -17.15
C SER A 35 -18.24 -21.69 -17.07
N ILE A 36 -16.94 -21.94 -17.31
CA ILE A 36 -16.39 -23.29 -17.20
C ILE A 36 -16.43 -23.81 -15.77
N LEU A 37 -16.06 -23.00 -14.78
CA LEU A 37 -16.11 -23.42 -13.37
C LEU A 37 -17.54 -23.76 -12.95
N MET A 38 -18.54 -23.02 -13.44
CA MET A 38 -19.95 -23.33 -13.22
C MET A 38 -20.33 -24.68 -13.84
N MET A 39 -19.88 -24.96 -15.07
CA MET A 39 -20.11 -26.26 -15.72
C MET A 39 -19.42 -27.39 -14.97
N VAL A 40 -18.16 -27.21 -14.53
CA VAL A 40 -17.40 -28.21 -13.76
C VAL A 40 -18.09 -28.52 -12.45
N ALA A 41 -18.46 -27.51 -11.68
CA ALA A 41 -19.14 -27.70 -10.40
C ALA A 41 -20.52 -28.34 -10.58
N GLY A 42 -21.31 -27.85 -11.55
CA GLY A 42 -22.62 -28.43 -11.87
C GLY A 42 -22.50 -29.89 -12.25
N LEU A 43 -21.56 -30.24 -13.13
CA LEU A 43 -21.33 -31.61 -13.56
C LEU A 43 -20.83 -32.50 -12.41
N ALA A 44 -19.90 -32.01 -11.58
CA ALA A 44 -19.37 -32.75 -10.43
C ALA A 44 -20.45 -33.03 -9.38
N ILE A 45 -21.30 -32.04 -9.08
CA ILE A 45 -22.42 -32.18 -8.15
C ILE A 45 -23.45 -33.19 -8.70
N LEU A 46 -23.77 -33.11 -9.99
CA LEU A 46 -24.67 -34.06 -10.62
C LEU A 46 -24.08 -35.47 -10.66
N TRP A 47 -22.77 -35.60 -10.87
CA TRP A 47 -22.12 -36.91 -10.90
C TRP A 47 -22.06 -37.58 -9.52
N MET A 48 -21.74 -36.82 -8.47
CA MET A 48 -21.62 -37.35 -7.10
C MET A 48 -22.98 -37.45 -6.38
N GLY A 49 -23.90 -36.53 -6.65
CA GLY A 49 -25.17 -36.39 -5.93
C GLY A 49 -26.42 -36.67 -6.77
N GLY A 50 -26.27 -36.97 -8.06
CA GLY A 50 -27.38 -37.13 -8.99
C GLY A 50 -28.34 -38.26 -8.62
N GLU A 51 -27.83 -39.39 -8.13
CA GLU A 51 -28.66 -40.50 -7.67
C GLU A 51 -29.54 -40.10 -6.48
N SER A 52 -28.94 -39.47 -5.45
CA SER A 52 -29.71 -38.98 -4.31
C SER A 52 -30.75 -37.93 -4.72
N MET A 53 -30.39 -37.03 -5.65
CA MET A 53 -31.30 -36.03 -6.17
C MET A 53 -32.46 -36.67 -6.95
N ALA A 54 -32.18 -37.63 -7.82
CA ALA A 54 -33.17 -38.35 -8.59
C ALA A 54 -34.12 -39.15 -7.69
N ASN A 55 -33.60 -39.82 -6.66
CA ASN A 55 -34.42 -40.56 -5.70
C ASN A 55 -35.33 -39.64 -4.88
N LYS A 56 -34.84 -38.47 -4.44
CA LYS A 56 -35.66 -37.48 -3.71
C LYS A 56 -36.76 -36.89 -4.59
N LEU A 57 -36.43 -36.51 -5.82
CA LEU A 57 -37.41 -35.95 -6.76
C LEU A 57 -38.42 -37.01 -7.23
N GLY A 58 -37.96 -38.24 -7.49
CA GLY A 58 -38.82 -39.37 -7.82
C GLY A 58 -39.75 -39.75 -6.67
N GLY A 59 -39.23 -39.78 -5.44
CA GLY A 59 -40.02 -39.96 -4.22
C GLY A 59 -41.07 -38.87 -4.06
N MET A 60 -40.70 -37.60 -4.22
CA MET A 60 -41.63 -36.47 -4.18
C MET A 60 -42.75 -36.60 -5.22
N VAL A 61 -42.45 -37.02 -6.45
CA VAL A 61 -43.47 -37.23 -7.49
C VAL A 61 -44.36 -38.43 -7.14
N SER A 62 -43.78 -39.54 -6.68
CA SER A 62 -44.52 -40.73 -6.27
C SER A 62 -45.47 -40.44 -5.10
N GLU A 63 -44.99 -39.71 -4.09
CA GLU A 63 -45.77 -39.26 -2.94
C GLU A 63 -46.84 -38.25 -3.39
N GLY A 64 -46.48 -37.24 -4.18
CA GLY A 64 -47.41 -36.21 -4.67
C GLY A 64 -48.53 -36.74 -5.56
N LEU A 65 -48.31 -37.87 -6.26
CA LEU A 65 -49.33 -38.54 -7.06
C LEU A 65 -50.09 -39.64 -6.31
N SER A 66 -49.70 -39.93 -5.06
CA SER A 66 -50.44 -40.82 -4.18
C SER A 66 -51.49 -40.04 -3.39
N PHE A 67 -52.76 -40.38 -3.58
CA PHE A 67 -53.88 -39.72 -2.91
C PHE A 67 -54.45 -40.66 -1.85
N ASN A 68 -54.28 -40.30 -0.57
CA ASN A 68 -54.94 -40.97 0.54
C ASN A 68 -56.28 -40.28 0.84
N HIS A 69 -57.28 -41.06 1.21
CA HIS A 69 -58.63 -40.56 1.51
C HIS A 69 -58.61 -39.55 2.69
N ASP A 70 -57.73 -39.78 3.67
CA ASP A 70 -57.58 -38.94 4.86
C ASP A 70 -57.05 -37.53 4.55
N THR A 71 -56.22 -37.38 3.51
CA THR A 71 -55.66 -36.08 3.08
C THR A 71 -56.63 -35.25 2.24
N ILE A 72 -57.70 -35.85 1.69
CA ILE A 72 -58.70 -35.17 0.86
C ILE A 72 -59.77 -34.46 1.72
N GLY A 73 -59.98 -34.92 2.96
CA GLY A 73 -61.02 -34.41 3.86
C GLY A 73 -60.63 -33.23 4.76
N ASP A 74 -59.34 -32.86 4.82
CA ASP A 74 -58.83 -31.81 5.72
C ASP A 74 -57.84 -30.88 5.02
N ASP A 75 -58.28 -29.65 4.73
CA ASP A 75 -57.48 -28.60 4.07
C ASP A 75 -56.14 -28.33 4.78
N ARG A 76 -56.07 -28.48 6.11
CA ARG A 76 -54.84 -28.24 6.87
C ARG A 76 -53.82 -29.36 6.64
N GLN A 77 -54.29 -30.61 6.49
CA GLN A 77 -53.42 -31.73 6.17
C GLN A 77 -52.91 -31.65 4.74
N MET A 78 -53.74 -31.20 3.80
CA MET A 78 -53.32 -30.95 2.43
C MET A 78 -52.22 -29.87 2.35
N LEU A 79 -52.37 -28.75 3.07
CA LEU A 79 -51.35 -27.69 3.13
C LEU A 79 -50.04 -28.19 3.75
N ARG A 80 -50.10 -29.00 4.82
CA ARG A 80 -48.91 -29.60 5.43
C ARG A 80 -48.21 -30.56 4.46
N TYR A 81 -48.98 -31.32 3.70
CA TYR A 81 -48.46 -32.25 2.70
C TYR A 81 -47.71 -31.53 1.57
N VAL A 82 -48.29 -30.45 1.04
CA VAL A 82 -47.61 -29.56 0.08
C VAL A 82 -46.31 -28.99 0.67
N GLY A 83 -46.32 -28.60 1.95
CA GLY A 83 -45.12 -28.13 2.64
C GLY A 83 -44.00 -29.17 2.68
N ILE A 84 -44.32 -30.44 2.93
CA ILE A 84 -43.36 -31.56 2.94
C ILE A 84 -42.80 -31.78 1.53
N LEU A 85 -43.64 -31.82 0.50
CA LEU A 85 -43.20 -31.97 -0.89
C LEU A 85 -42.29 -30.81 -1.33
N LEU A 86 -42.63 -29.58 -0.96
CA LEU A 86 -41.81 -28.40 -1.26
C LEU A 86 -40.47 -28.46 -0.52
N GLN A 87 -40.45 -28.89 0.74
CA GLN A 87 -39.22 -29.11 1.49
C GLN A 87 -38.34 -30.18 0.83
N GLN A 88 -38.92 -31.30 0.39
CA GLN A 88 -38.20 -32.34 -0.35
C GLN A 88 -37.60 -31.79 -1.65
N ALA A 89 -38.38 -31.06 -2.45
CA ALA A 89 -37.94 -30.42 -3.69
C ALA A 89 -36.75 -29.49 -3.46
N VAL A 90 -36.89 -28.56 -2.50
CA VAL A 90 -35.83 -27.61 -2.16
C VAL A 90 -34.60 -28.35 -1.65
N SER A 91 -34.76 -29.32 -0.75
CA SER A 91 -33.63 -30.10 -0.21
C SER A 91 -32.87 -30.90 -1.25
N ALA A 92 -33.53 -31.32 -2.34
CA ALA A 92 -32.91 -31.99 -3.47
C ALA A 92 -32.08 -31.02 -4.33
N LEU A 93 -32.54 -29.77 -4.46
CA LEU A 93 -31.89 -28.71 -5.26
C LEU A 93 -30.85 -27.89 -4.47
N ILE A 94 -30.86 -27.92 -3.14
CA ILE A 94 -29.89 -27.18 -2.30
C ILE A 94 -28.43 -27.43 -2.73
N PRO A 95 -27.96 -28.68 -2.95
CA PRO A 95 -26.57 -28.93 -3.31
C PRO A 95 -26.14 -28.21 -4.60
N ILE A 96 -26.98 -28.24 -5.64
CA ILE A 96 -26.67 -27.60 -6.92
C ILE A 96 -26.76 -26.07 -6.81
N MET A 97 -27.75 -25.54 -6.09
CA MET A 97 -27.87 -24.10 -5.86
C MET A 97 -26.69 -23.56 -5.06
N LEU A 98 -26.32 -24.24 -3.96
CA LEU A 98 -25.22 -23.84 -3.11
C LEU A 98 -23.88 -23.93 -3.85
N GLY A 99 -23.67 -25.00 -4.64
CA GLY A 99 -22.50 -25.12 -5.51
C GLY A 99 -22.39 -23.98 -6.52
N CYS A 100 -23.47 -23.65 -7.22
CA CYS A 100 -23.53 -22.53 -8.16
C CYS A 100 -23.24 -21.18 -7.48
N VAL A 101 -23.80 -20.94 -6.28
CA VAL A 101 -23.52 -19.71 -5.51
C VAL A 101 -22.05 -19.65 -5.11
N LEU A 102 -21.48 -20.74 -4.61
CA LEU A 102 -20.06 -20.79 -4.23
C LEU A 102 -19.14 -20.49 -5.41
N VAL A 103 -19.42 -21.06 -6.58
CA VAL A 103 -18.66 -20.77 -7.80
C VAL A 103 -18.86 -19.33 -8.27
N ALA A 104 -20.09 -18.81 -8.27
CA ALA A 104 -20.36 -17.43 -8.67
C ALA A 104 -19.61 -16.41 -7.80
N LEU A 105 -19.43 -16.71 -6.50
CA LEU A 105 -18.67 -15.88 -5.57
C LEU A 105 -17.15 -16.08 -5.71
N SER A 106 -16.69 -17.32 -5.86
CA SER A 106 -15.25 -17.64 -5.88
C SER A 106 -14.58 -17.43 -7.23
N ALA A 107 -15.26 -17.68 -8.35
CA ALA A 107 -14.66 -17.60 -9.68
C ALA A 107 -14.07 -16.21 -10.02
N PRO A 108 -14.74 -15.08 -9.70
CA PRO A 108 -14.13 -13.75 -9.88
C PRO A 108 -12.92 -13.52 -8.96
N MET A 109 -12.92 -14.12 -7.76
CA MET A 109 -11.84 -13.97 -6.78
C MET A 109 -10.57 -14.71 -7.21
N LEU A 110 -10.67 -15.77 -8.02
CA LEU A 110 -9.50 -16.52 -8.52
C LEU A 110 -8.59 -15.69 -9.42
N LEU A 111 -9.13 -14.70 -10.15
CA LEU A 111 -8.34 -13.84 -11.04
C LEU A 111 -7.99 -12.49 -10.41
N GLY A 112 -8.96 -11.86 -9.75
CA GLY A 112 -8.81 -10.49 -9.25
C GLY A 112 -8.50 -10.38 -7.76
N GLY A 113 -8.49 -11.50 -7.03
CA GLY A 113 -8.46 -11.52 -5.57
C GLY A 113 -9.80 -11.13 -4.93
N ALA A 114 -9.88 -11.31 -3.61
CA ALA A 114 -11.02 -10.84 -2.83
C ALA A 114 -10.87 -9.34 -2.58
N LEU A 115 -11.68 -8.53 -3.28
CA LEU A 115 -11.62 -7.08 -3.16
C LEU A 115 -13.00 -6.46 -2.95
N PHE A 116 -13.17 -5.82 -1.79
CA PHE A 116 -14.33 -5.01 -1.47
C PHE A 116 -14.02 -3.54 -1.75
N SER A 117 -14.49 -3.02 -2.89
CA SER A 117 -14.45 -1.59 -3.19
C SER A 117 -15.81 -0.94 -2.95
N THR A 118 -15.86 0.01 -2.01
CA THR A 118 -17.03 0.88 -1.81
C THR A 118 -17.12 1.98 -2.86
N LYS A 119 -16.01 2.30 -3.56
CA LYS A 119 -16.00 3.31 -4.62
C LYS A 119 -16.82 2.86 -5.83
N SER A 120 -16.83 1.56 -6.15
CA SER A 120 -17.60 1.02 -7.27
C SER A 120 -19.12 0.99 -7.04
N LEU A 121 -19.59 1.17 -5.79
CA LEU A 121 -21.02 1.23 -5.43
C LEU A 121 -21.65 2.61 -5.67
N LYS A 122 -20.85 3.64 -5.98
CA LYS A 122 -21.39 4.97 -6.29
C LYS A 122 -22.18 4.92 -7.60
N VAL A 123 -23.41 5.43 -7.56
CA VAL A 123 -24.26 5.58 -8.75
C VAL A 123 -23.61 6.62 -9.67
N ASP A 124 -23.13 6.15 -10.82
CA ASP A 124 -22.51 6.99 -11.84
C ASP A 124 -23.45 7.14 -13.03
N PHE A 125 -24.15 8.28 -13.11
CA PHE A 125 -25.09 8.59 -14.18
C PHE A 125 -24.43 8.62 -15.57
N LYS A 126 -23.10 8.80 -15.66
CA LYS A 126 -22.39 8.73 -16.94
C LYS A 126 -22.39 7.31 -17.53
N LYS A 127 -22.56 6.27 -16.71
CA LYS A 127 -22.67 4.87 -17.18
C LYS A 127 -24.04 4.53 -17.77
N LEU A 128 -25.04 5.39 -17.56
CA LEU A 128 -26.40 5.21 -18.09
C LEU A 128 -26.61 5.87 -19.46
N ASP A 129 -25.59 6.52 -20.04
CA ASP A 129 -25.71 7.16 -21.35
C ASP A 129 -25.87 6.11 -22.47
N PRO A 130 -27.04 6.06 -23.16
CA PRO A 130 -27.30 5.06 -24.20
C PRO A 130 -26.36 5.20 -25.40
N ILE A 131 -25.84 6.40 -25.70
CA ILE A 131 -24.92 6.62 -26.83
C ILE A 131 -23.59 5.91 -26.57
N SER A 132 -23.06 6.05 -25.34
CA SER A 132 -21.85 5.34 -24.90
C SER A 132 -22.04 3.82 -24.90
N GLY A 133 -23.24 3.34 -24.56
CA GLY A 133 -23.63 1.94 -24.61
C GLY A 133 -23.61 1.37 -26.04
N LEU A 134 -24.22 2.08 -27.01
CA LEU A 134 -24.18 1.67 -28.42
C LEU A 134 -22.76 1.65 -28.98
N LYS A 135 -21.94 2.67 -28.69
CA LYS A 135 -20.52 2.69 -29.13
C LYS A 135 -19.76 1.49 -28.58
N ARG A 136 -20.04 1.08 -27.34
CA ARG A 136 -19.44 -0.10 -26.72
C ARG A 136 -19.89 -1.39 -27.39
N LEU A 137 -21.16 -1.51 -27.80
CA LEU A 137 -21.66 -2.66 -28.57
C LEU A 137 -20.97 -2.81 -29.92
N PHE A 138 -20.65 -1.71 -30.61
CA PHE A 138 -19.90 -1.72 -31.88
C PHE A 138 -18.38 -1.56 -31.73
N SER A 139 -17.83 -1.92 -30.57
CA SER A 139 -16.37 -1.86 -30.35
C SER A 139 -15.66 -3.11 -30.88
N ALA A 140 -14.36 -3.00 -31.18
CA ALA A 140 -13.51 -4.13 -31.52
C ALA A 140 -13.53 -5.25 -30.44
N GLN A 141 -13.77 -4.86 -29.19
CA GLN A 141 -13.92 -5.79 -28.08
C GLN A 141 -15.19 -6.65 -28.21
N SER A 142 -16.33 -6.06 -28.60
CA SER A 142 -17.57 -6.80 -28.83
C SER A 142 -17.46 -7.77 -30.00
N LEU A 143 -16.76 -7.38 -31.08
CA LEU A 143 -16.50 -8.28 -32.20
C LEU A 143 -15.62 -9.47 -31.78
N ALA A 144 -14.60 -9.24 -30.94
CA ALA A 144 -13.78 -10.31 -30.38
C ALA A 144 -14.60 -11.23 -29.44
N GLU A 145 -15.52 -10.68 -28.64
CA GLU A 145 -16.45 -11.47 -27.82
C GLU A 145 -17.40 -12.33 -28.68
N LEU A 146 -17.93 -11.77 -29.77
CA LEU A 146 -18.77 -12.51 -30.72
C LEU A 146 -17.99 -13.67 -31.36
N PHE A 147 -16.76 -13.41 -31.83
CA PHE A 147 -15.91 -14.45 -32.40
C PHE A 147 -15.66 -15.59 -31.41
N LYS A 148 -15.35 -15.27 -30.14
CA LYS A 148 -15.20 -16.27 -29.08
C LYS A 148 -16.49 -17.06 -28.86
N ALA A 149 -17.65 -16.40 -28.86
CA ALA A 149 -18.94 -17.08 -28.69
C ALA A 149 -19.22 -18.08 -29.82
N ILE A 150 -18.95 -17.70 -31.08
CA ILE A 150 -19.10 -18.57 -32.24
C ILE A 150 -18.11 -19.74 -32.14
N LEU A 151 -16.83 -19.48 -31.88
CA LEU A 151 -15.80 -20.50 -31.76
C LEU A 151 -16.17 -21.54 -30.69
N LYS A 152 -16.60 -21.08 -29.51
CA LYS A 152 -17.09 -21.93 -28.42
C LYS A 152 -18.29 -22.77 -28.85
N SER A 153 -19.28 -22.17 -29.50
CA SER A 153 -20.47 -22.90 -29.99
C SER A 153 -20.10 -23.99 -30.99
N VAL A 154 -19.19 -23.69 -31.92
CA VAL A 154 -18.69 -24.66 -32.91
C VAL A 154 -17.91 -25.79 -32.22
N MET A 155 -17.03 -25.47 -31.28
CA MET A 155 -16.29 -26.50 -30.52
C MET A 155 -17.24 -27.43 -29.76
N VAL A 156 -18.21 -26.89 -29.02
CA VAL A 156 -19.21 -27.70 -28.31
C VAL A 156 -19.99 -28.57 -29.29
N GLY A 157 -20.42 -28.02 -30.43
CA GLY A 157 -21.15 -28.75 -31.46
C GLY A 157 -20.34 -29.89 -32.07
N VAL A 158 -19.08 -29.64 -32.42
CA VAL A 158 -18.16 -30.66 -32.98
C VAL A 158 -17.89 -31.77 -31.97
N ILE A 159 -17.55 -31.41 -30.74
CA ILE A 159 -17.27 -32.36 -29.66
C ILE A 159 -18.49 -33.24 -29.38
N THR A 160 -19.67 -32.62 -29.23
CA THR A 160 -20.91 -33.35 -28.92
C THR A 160 -21.31 -34.24 -30.09
N SER A 161 -21.24 -33.76 -31.33
CA SER A 161 -21.57 -34.55 -32.52
C SER A 161 -20.62 -35.74 -32.68
N TRP A 162 -19.31 -35.52 -32.49
CA TRP A 162 -18.33 -36.59 -32.52
C TRP A 162 -18.58 -37.63 -31.42
N PHE A 163 -18.87 -37.20 -30.19
CA PHE A 163 -19.21 -38.08 -29.08
C PHE A 163 -20.46 -38.91 -29.38
N LEU A 164 -21.50 -38.30 -29.94
CA LEU A 164 -22.76 -38.98 -30.30
C LEU A 164 -22.55 -40.02 -31.40
N ILE A 165 -21.77 -39.69 -32.44
CA ILE A 165 -21.46 -40.63 -33.53
C ILE A 165 -20.63 -41.81 -33.00
N TYR A 166 -19.61 -41.52 -32.18
CA TYR A 166 -18.73 -42.54 -31.61
C TYR A 166 -19.48 -43.48 -30.65
N ASN A 167 -20.39 -42.94 -29.82
CA ASN A 167 -21.19 -43.73 -28.87
C ASN A 167 -22.56 -44.15 -29.42
N TRP A 168 -22.81 -43.96 -30.72
CA TRP A 168 -24.10 -44.28 -31.35
C TRP A 168 -24.58 -45.71 -31.07
N PRO A 169 -23.72 -46.76 -31.16
CA PRO A 169 -24.15 -48.12 -30.83
C PRO A 169 -24.56 -48.29 -29.36
N LYS A 170 -23.88 -47.63 -28.43
CA LYS A 170 -24.23 -47.66 -27.00
C LYS A 170 -25.57 -46.98 -26.77
N ILE A 171 -25.80 -45.82 -27.41
CA ILE A 171 -27.08 -45.09 -27.32
C ILE A 171 -28.24 -45.96 -27.81
N LEU A 172 -28.08 -46.68 -28.93
CA LEU A 172 -29.09 -47.61 -29.43
C LEU A 172 -29.31 -48.80 -28.49
N HIS A 173 -28.26 -49.26 -27.79
CA HIS A 173 -28.36 -50.38 -26.84
C HIS A 173 -29.28 -50.08 -25.65
N LEU A 174 -29.39 -48.81 -25.23
CA LEU A 174 -30.27 -48.40 -24.13
C LEU A 174 -31.74 -48.81 -24.34
N ILE A 175 -32.19 -48.94 -25.60
CA ILE A 175 -33.57 -49.35 -25.93
C ILE A 175 -33.84 -50.79 -25.45
N SER A 176 -32.80 -51.62 -25.41
CA SER A 176 -32.89 -53.03 -25.04
C SER A 176 -32.60 -53.29 -23.55
N GLU A 177 -32.26 -52.26 -22.78
CA GLU A 177 -31.94 -52.37 -21.36
C GLU A 177 -33.19 -52.20 -20.46
N PRO A 178 -33.21 -52.79 -19.26
CA PRO A 178 -34.23 -52.50 -18.25
C PRO A 178 -34.29 -51.00 -17.93
N PRO A 179 -35.48 -50.39 -17.70
CA PRO A 179 -35.63 -48.93 -17.60
C PRO A 179 -34.72 -48.23 -16.60
N ILE A 180 -34.52 -48.83 -15.41
CA ILE A 180 -33.64 -48.26 -14.37
C ILE A 180 -32.17 -48.30 -14.82
N ALA A 181 -31.71 -49.39 -15.42
CA ALA A 181 -30.35 -49.53 -15.91
C ALA A 181 -30.10 -48.58 -17.10
N ALA A 182 -31.06 -48.52 -18.03
CA ALA A 182 -31.02 -47.62 -19.18
C ALA A 182 -30.90 -46.15 -18.76
N LEU A 183 -31.63 -45.73 -17.73
CA LEU A 183 -31.55 -44.38 -17.19
C LEU A 183 -30.19 -44.08 -16.55
N GLY A 184 -29.65 -45.01 -15.75
CA GLY A 184 -28.31 -44.86 -15.16
C GLY A 184 -27.21 -44.76 -16.24
N ASN A 185 -27.27 -45.62 -17.26
CA ASN A 185 -26.32 -45.62 -18.37
C ASN A 185 -26.47 -44.36 -19.26
N ALA A 186 -27.69 -43.87 -19.50
CA ALA A 186 -27.93 -42.59 -20.17
C ALA A 186 -27.31 -41.42 -19.41
N LEU A 187 -27.52 -41.34 -18.10
CA LEU A 187 -26.95 -40.28 -17.27
C LEU A 187 -25.42 -40.35 -17.27
N ASN A 188 -24.84 -41.55 -17.21
CA ASN A 188 -23.39 -41.73 -17.31
C ASN A 188 -22.84 -41.23 -18.65
N LEU A 189 -23.49 -41.58 -19.77
CA LEU A 189 -23.13 -41.07 -21.10
C LEU A 189 -23.21 -39.53 -21.17
N MET A 190 -24.25 -38.92 -20.58
CA MET A 190 -24.37 -37.46 -20.50
C MET A 190 -23.24 -36.84 -19.69
N VAL A 191 -22.86 -37.45 -18.56
CA VAL A 191 -21.77 -36.95 -17.72
C VAL A 191 -20.43 -37.02 -18.47
N ILE A 192 -20.15 -38.13 -19.13
CA ILE A 192 -18.92 -38.28 -19.94
C ILE A 192 -18.89 -37.26 -21.08
N CYS A 193 -20.02 -37.08 -21.78
CA CYS A 193 -20.12 -36.06 -22.84
C CYS A 193 -19.86 -34.66 -22.29
N GLY A 194 -20.51 -34.30 -21.19
CA GLY A 194 -20.33 -33.01 -20.52
C GLY A 194 -18.88 -32.79 -20.08
N PHE A 195 -18.23 -33.82 -19.54
CA PHE A 195 -16.82 -33.77 -19.16
C PHE A 195 -15.92 -33.54 -20.37
N LEU A 196 -16.16 -34.23 -21.49
CA LEU A 196 -15.38 -34.10 -22.71
C LEU A 196 -15.54 -32.70 -23.34
N VAL A 197 -16.75 -32.12 -23.28
CA VAL A 197 -17.00 -30.73 -23.66
C VAL A 197 -16.20 -29.76 -22.78
N ILE A 198 -16.24 -29.93 -21.46
CA ILE A 198 -15.48 -29.09 -20.52
C ILE A 198 -13.99 -29.15 -20.85
N VAL A 199 -13.41 -30.34 -20.95
CA VAL A 199 -11.99 -30.54 -21.28
C VAL A 199 -11.65 -29.91 -22.62
N GLY A 200 -12.51 -30.06 -23.63
CA GLY A 200 -12.31 -29.45 -24.93
C GLY A 200 -12.32 -27.92 -24.89
N LEU A 201 -13.07 -27.30 -23.99
CA LEU A 201 -13.10 -25.84 -23.84
C LEU A 201 -11.95 -25.27 -22.99
N VAL A 202 -11.26 -26.09 -22.19
CA VAL A 202 -10.16 -25.64 -21.32
C VAL A 202 -9.09 -24.83 -22.07
N PRO A 203 -8.54 -25.26 -23.23
CA PRO A 203 -7.51 -24.50 -23.94
C PRO A 203 -7.98 -23.10 -24.35
N MET A 204 -9.23 -22.99 -24.80
CA MET A 204 -9.81 -21.70 -25.20
C MET A 204 -9.94 -20.75 -24.00
N VAL A 205 -10.38 -21.27 -22.85
CA VAL A 205 -10.56 -20.46 -21.65
C VAL A 205 -9.23 -20.12 -20.99
N ALA A 206 -8.24 -21.02 -21.02
CA ALA A 206 -6.89 -20.72 -20.61
C ALA A 206 -6.31 -19.55 -21.43
N PHE A 207 -6.52 -19.56 -22.74
CA PHE A 207 -6.14 -18.44 -23.61
C PHE A 207 -6.88 -17.14 -23.27
N ASP A 208 -8.21 -17.19 -23.04
CA ASP A 208 -8.98 -16.00 -22.63
C ASP A 208 -8.45 -15.44 -21.30
N VAL A 209 -8.21 -16.29 -20.30
CA VAL A 209 -7.65 -15.90 -19.00
C VAL A 209 -6.29 -15.21 -19.17
N PHE A 210 -5.38 -15.82 -19.93
CA PHE A 210 -4.07 -15.25 -20.21
C PHE A 210 -4.20 -13.86 -20.89
N TRP A 211 -5.07 -13.76 -21.89
CA TRP A 211 -5.33 -12.50 -22.59
C TRP A 211 -5.94 -11.43 -21.69
N GLN A 212 -6.85 -11.78 -20.79
CA GLN A 212 -7.43 -10.83 -19.82
C GLN A 212 -6.39 -10.32 -18.83
N ILE A 213 -5.53 -11.19 -18.30
CA ILE A 213 -4.43 -10.79 -17.40
C ILE A 213 -3.46 -9.87 -18.14
N TRP A 214 -3.02 -10.28 -19.33
CA TRP A 214 -2.09 -9.48 -20.13
C TRP A 214 -2.69 -8.13 -20.55
N SER A 215 -3.96 -8.09 -20.98
CA SER A 215 -4.66 -6.86 -21.32
C SER A 215 -4.81 -5.93 -20.11
N HIS A 216 -5.09 -6.49 -18.94
CA HIS A 216 -5.18 -5.74 -17.69
C HIS A 216 -3.83 -5.10 -17.32
N ILE A 217 -2.74 -5.88 -17.33
CA ILE A 217 -1.39 -5.36 -17.09
C ILE A 217 -1.02 -4.30 -18.13
N LYS A 218 -1.35 -4.53 -19.40
CA LYS A 218 -1.09 -3.56 -20.48
C LYS A 218 -1.80 -2.23 -20.23
N LYS A 219 -3.04 -2.24 -19.73
CA LYS A 219 -3.80 -1.02 -19.37
C LYS A 219 -3.20 -0.28 -18.18
N LEU A 220 -2.51 -0.99 -17.28
CA LEU A 220 -1.85 -0.42 -16.12
C LEU A 220 -0.42 0.08 -16.40
N ARG A 221 0.14 -0.17 -17.59
CA ARG A 221 1.48 0.33 -17.96
C ARG A 221 1.56 1.84 -17.82
N MET A 222 2.75 2.28 -17.45
CA MET A 222 3.03 3.67 -17.14
C MET A 222 4.09 4.24 -18.08
N THR A 223 4.09 5.56 -18.25
CA THR A 223 5.20 6.26 -18.90
C THR A 223 6.33 6.51 -17.89
N LYS A 224 7.55 6.74 -18.37
CA LYS A 224 8.67 7.13 -17.50
C LYS A 224 8.39 8.42 -16.72
N GLN A 225 7.58 9.31 -17.28
CA GLN A 225 7.19 10.56 -16.64
C GLN A 225 6.19 10.31 -15.51
N GLU A 226 5.18 9.47 -15.74
CA GLU A 226 4.20 9.08 -14.71
C GLU A 226 4.89 8.43 -13.49
N ILE A 227 5.87 7.55 -13.69
CA ILE A 227 6.62 6.93 -12.58
C ILE A 227 7.40 7.98 -11.77
N ARG A 228 8.02 8.95 -12.44
CA ARG A 228 8.76 10.03 -11.77
C ARG A 228 7.82 10.92 -10.96
N ASP A 229 6.65 11.23 -11.50
CA ASP A 229 5.68 12.08 -10.82
C ASP A 229 5.05 11.35 -9.63
N GLU A 230 4.78 10.05 -9.74
CA GLU A 230 4.32 9.22 -8.62
C GLU A 230 5.37 9.09 -7.50
N HIS A 231 6.66 8.99 -7.83
CA HIS A 231 7.74 9.06 -6.85
C HIS A 231 7.78 10.40 -6.13
N LYS A 232 7.57 11.52 -6.85
CA LYS A 232 7.52 12.85 -6.23
C LYS A 232 6.31 13.00 -5.31
N GLU A 233 5.15 12.46 -5.67
CA GLU A 233 3.94 12.48 -4.83
C GLU A 233 4.12 11.65 -3.56
N SER A 234 4.77 10.48 -3.67
CA SER A 234 4.94 9.55 -2.54
C SER A 234 6.04 9.97 -1.58
N GLU A 235 7.20 10.40 -2.08
CA GLU A 235 8.38 10.74 -1.25
C GLU A 235 8.54 12.25 -0.98
N GLY A 236 7.77 13.09 -1.69
CA GLY A 236 7.91 14.53 -1.70
C GLY A 236 9.09 15.02 -2.55
N ASP A 237 9.02 16.25 -3.05
CA ASP A 237 10.09 16.83 -3.86
C ASP A 237 11.38 17.01 -3.03
N PRO A 238 12.52 16.40 -3.44
CA PRO A 238 13.82 16.57 -2.78
C PRO A 238 14.22 18.05 -2.60
N HIS A 239 13.85 18.92 -3.55
CA HIS A 239 14.13 20.35 -3.46
C HIS A 239 13.33 21.01 -2.34
N VAL A 240 12.08 20.61 -2.14
CA VAL A 240 11.24 21.11 -1.05
C VAL A 240 11.80 20.66 0.29
N LYS A 241 12.18 19.39 0.43
CA LYS A 241 12.79 18.85 1.66
C LYS A 241 14.11 19.54 1.99
N SER A 242 14.95 19.82 0.99
CA SER A 242 16.19 20.57 1.14
C SER A 242 15.93 22.02 1.58
N ARG A 243 14.96 22.70 0.95
CA ARG A 243 14.56 24.08 1.30
C ARG A 243 14.05 24.19 2.74
N ILE A 244 13.23 23.23 3.18
CA ILE A 244 12.76 23.16 4.58
C ILE A 244 13.95 23.05 5.54
N ARG A 245 14.91 22.15 5.28
CA ARG A 245 16.11 22.00 6.12
C ARG A 245 16.96 23.29 6.16
N GLN A 246 17.12 23.98 5.03
CA GLN A 246 17.83 25.25 4.98
C GLN A 246 17.15 26.32 5.83
N GLN A 247 15.82 26.45 5.73
CA GLN A 247 15.05 27.40 6.54
C GLN A 247 15.13 27.08 8.04
N GLN A 248 15.06 25.81 8.42
CA GLN A 248 15.22 25.39 9.83
C GLN A 248 16.58 25.80 10.39
N ARG A 249 17.67 25.57 9.64
CA ARG A 249 19.03 26.00 10.03
C ARG A 249 19.14 27.52 10.19
N ALA A 250 18.59 28.28 9.24
CA ALA A 250 18.60 29.75 9.30
C ALA A 250 17.82 30.28 10.51
N MET A 251 16.66 29.70 10.84
CA MET A 251 15.90 30.08 12.03
C MET A 251 16.66 29.78 13.33
N ALA A 252 17.31 28.62 13.42
CA ALA A 252 18.14 28.25 14.57
C ALA A 252 19.31 29.22 14.77
N GLN A 253 20.01 29.59 13.68
CA GLN A 253 21.08 30.58 13.72
C GLN A 253 20.58 31.97 14.17
N ARG A 254 19.42 32.42 13.69
CA ARG A 254 18.83 33.70 14.12
C ARG A 254 18.52 33.71 15.62
N ARG A 255 17.94 32.62 16.16
CA ARG A 255 17.68 32.49 17.60
C ARG A 255 18.98 32.52 18.41
N MET A 256 19.99 31.77 17.96
CA MET A 256 21.31 31.77 18.59
C MET A 256 21.94 33.18 18.64
N MET A 257 21.87 33.93 17.54
CA MET A 257 22.39 35.31 17.50
C MET A 257 21.62 36.25 18.42
N ALA A 258 20.30 36.08 18.55
CA ALA A 258 19.47 36.89 19.45
C ALA A 258 19.80 36.67 20.95
N ASP A 259 20.45 35.56 21.31
CA ASP A 259 20.85 35.28 22.68
C ASP A 259 22.26 35.79 23.03
N VAL A 260 23.10 36.12 22.03
CA VAL A 260 24.46 36.66 22.24
C VAL A 260 24.48 37.89 23.16
N PRO A 261 23.57 38.88 23.06
CA PRO A 261 23.57 40.06 23.93
C PRO A 261 23.42 39.76 25.43
N LYS A 262 22.96 38.55 25.79
CA LYS A 262 22.78 38.11 27.18
C LYS A 262 24.04 37.44 27.75
N ALA A 263 25.10 37.29 26.95
CA ALA A 263 26.32 36.62 27.38
C ALA A 263 27.16 37.49 28.33
N ASP A 264 27.81 36.84 29.29
CA ASP A 264 28.71 37.49 30.23
C ASP A 264 30.13 37.61 29.69
N VAL A 265 30.54 36.68 28.82
CA VAL A 265 31.87 36.65 28.22
C VAL A 265 31.84 35.92 26.88
N ILE A 266 32.68 36.36 25.96
CA ILE A 266 32.94 35.67 24.69
C ILE A 266 34.38 35.20 24.67
N VAL A 267 34.58 33.89 24.51
CA VAL A 267 35.90 33.25 24.40
C VAL A 267 36.20 33.03 22.93
N THR A 268 37.35 33.51 22.47
CA THR A 268 37.70 33.52 21.05
C THR A 268 39.00 32.78 20.75
N ASN A 269 39.04 32.16 19.57
CA ASN A 269 40.25 31.82 18.84
C ASN A 269 40.31 32.77 17.63
N PRO A 270 41.31 33.68 17.54
CA PRO A 270 41.31 34.86 16.67
C PRO A 270 40.84 34.65 15.24
N THR A 271 41.15 33.50 14.64
CA THR A 271 40.89 33.22 13.23
C THR A 271 39.80 32.17 12.98
N HIS A 272 39.29 31.48 14.02
CA HIS A 272 38.47 30.28 13.78
C HIS A 272 37.20 30.15 14.61
N TYR A 273 37.20 30.49 15.90
CA TYR A 273 36.08 30.14 16.79
C TYR A 273 35.69 31.28 17.73
N SER A 274 34.41 31.36 18.05
CA SER A 274 33.90 32.24 19.10
C SER A 274 32.76 31.55 19.84
N VAL A 275 32.82 31.57 21.16
CA VAL A 275 31.82 30.95 22.05
C VAL A 275 31.38 31.96 23.08
N ALA A 276 30.08 32.24 23.13
CA ALA A 276 29.44 33.13 24.08
C ALA A 276 28.90 32.32 25.26
N LEU A 277 29.32 32.69 26.47
CA LEU A 277 28.96 32.03 27.72
C LEU A 277 28.15 32.96 28.62
N GLN A 278 27.19 32.39 29.33
CA GLN A 278 26.43 33.06 30.37
C GLN A 278 26.52 32.28 31.67
N TYR A 279 26.65 33.00 32.78
CA TYR A 279 26.64 32.38 34.10
C TYR A 279 25.96 33.29 35.12
N ASN A 280 25.02 32.73 35.86
CA ASN A 280 24.34 33.40 36.95
C ASN A 280 24.51 32.62 38.25
N GLU A 281 25.35 33.13 39.15
CA GLU A 281 25.66 32.52 40.45
C GLU A 281 24.44 32.14 41.30
N LYS A 282 23.31 32.86 41.15
CA LYS A 282 22.11 32.60 41.94
C LYS A 282 21.14 31.59 41.31
N LYS A 283 21.31 31.29 40.02
CA LYS A 283 20.31 30.54 39.23
C LYS A 283 20.87 29.36 38.46
N MET A 284 22.19 29.26 38.29
CA MET A 284 22.83 28.29 37.41
C MET A 284 23.89 27.51 38.17
N ASN A 285 23.84 26.18 38.06
CA ASN A 285 24.84 25.29 38.66
C ASN A 285 26.13 25.20 37.82
N ALA A 286 26.06 25.62 36.56
CA ALA A 286 27.20 25.66 35.64
C ALA A 286 27.01 26.77 34.58
N PRO A 287 28.08 27.24 33.93
CA PRO A 287 27.97 28.15 32.80
C PRO A 287 27.27 27.50 31.60
N LYS A 288 26.43 28.28 30.92
CA LYS A 288 25.66 27.85 29.74
C LYS A 288 26.20 28.49 28.47
N VAL A 289 26.25 27.72 27.38
CA VAL A 289 26.62 28.22 26.05
C VAL A 289 25.40 28.86 25.40
N LEU A 290 25.47 30.17 25.11
CA LEU A 290 24.39 30.90 24.43
C LEU A 290 24.57 30.93 22.92
N ALA A 291 25.81 30.99 22.45
CA ALA A 291 26.14 30.92 21.03
C ALA A 291 27.52 30.32 20.82
N LYS A 292 27.70 29.59 19.73
CA LYS A 292 29.02 29.17 19.26
C LYS A 292 29.05 29.20 17.73
N GLY A 293 30.19 29.55 17.16
CA GLY A 293 30.34 29.63 15.72
C GLY A 293 31.76 29.42 15.27
N ALA A 294 31.90 29.08 13.99
CA ALA A 294 33.18 29.04 13.27
C ALA A 294 33.12 30.00 12.07
N GLY A 295 34.28 30.50 11.63
CA GLY A 295 34.39 31.39 10.46
C GLY A 295 33.51 32.64 10.57
N GLU A 296 32.68 32.90 9.56
CA GLU A 296 31.77 34.06 9.51
C GLU A 296 30.82 34.16 10.71
N ILE A 297 30.33 33.03 11.22
CA ILE A 297 29.45 33.01 12.40
C ILE A 297 30.25 33.46 13.65
N ALA A 298 31.52 33.04 13.75
CA ALA A 298 32.39 33.48 14.84
C ALA A 298 32.67 34.99 14.77
N LEU A 299 32.93 35.50 13.56
CA LEU A 299 33.09 36.94 13.33
C LEU A 299 31.85 37.71 13.77
N ARG A 300 30.66 37.25 13.36
CA ARG A 300 29.40 37.90 13.72
C ARG A 300 29.12 37.90 15.22
N ILE A 301 29.46 36.82 15.93
CA ILE A 301 29.35 36.76 17.40
C ILE A 301 30.25 37.81 18.06
N ARG A 302 31.47 38.02 17.54
CA ARG A 302 32.40 39.05 18.07
C ARG A 302 31.90 40.46 17.80
N GLU A 303 31.40 40.73 16.60
CA GLU A 303 30.84 42.05 16.25
C GLU A 303 29.66 42.40 17.17
N LEU A 304 28.71 41.47 17.31
CA LEU A 304 27.55 41.66 18.18
C LEU A 304 27.97 41.77 19.66
N GLY A 305 28.96 40.99 20.07
CA GLY A 305 29.58 41.10 21.39
C GLY A 305 30.19 42.48 21.66
N ALA A 306 30.92 43.03 20.68
CA ALA A 306 31.53 44.34 20.77
C ALA A 306 30.46 45.46 20.82
N GLU A 307 29.40 45.36 20.02
CA GLU A 307 28.26 46.28 20.00
C GLU A 307 27.58 46.34 21.37
N HIS A 308 27.36 45.19 22.00
CA HIS A 308 26.77 45.09 23.34
C HIS A 308 27.78 45.22 24.50
N ARG A 309 29.04 45.56 24.21
CA ARG A 309 30.14 45.75 25.19
C ARG A 309 30.40 44.52 26.07
N ILE A 310 30.21 43.33 25.52
CA ILE A 310 30.50 42.06 26.19
C ILE A 310 32.03 41.85 26.21
N PRO A 311 32.64 41.52 27.36
CA PRO A 311 34.07 41.23 27.44
C PRO A 311 34.48 40.07 26.53
N ILE A 312 35.51 40.30 25.72
CA ILE A 312 36.10 39.28 24.84
C ILE A 312 37.44 38.84 25.43
N LEU A 313 37.60 37.54 25.65
CA LEU A 313 38.85 36.93 26.07
C LEU A 313 39.38 36.03 24.95
N GLU A 314 40.61 36.30 24.54
CA GLU A 314 41.33 35.45 23.62
C GLU A 314 41.95 34.28 24.37
N ALA A 315 41.42 33.08 24.14
CA ALA A 315 41.91 31.85 24.73
C ALA A 315 41.74 30.70 23.73
N PRO A 316 42.67 30.54 22.77
CA PRO A 316 42.50 29.60 21.67
C PRO A 316 42.25 28.14 22.09
N PRO A 317 42.96 27.56 23.10
CA PRO A 317 42.67 26.20 23.59
C PRO A 317 41.24 26.03 24.12
N LEU A 318 40.80 26.97 24.96
CA LEU A 318 39.47 26.93 25.56
C LEU A 318 38.36 27.14 24.51
N ALA A 319 38.55 28.06 23.57
CA ALA A 319 37.59 28.32 22.50
C ALA A 319 37.37 27.08 21.62
N ARG A 320 38.44 26.33 21.29
CA ARG A 320 38.34 25.08 20.53
C ARG A 320 37.61 23.99 21.31
N ALA A 321 37.99 23.78 22.57
CA ALA A 321 37.37 22.79 23.43
C ALA A 321 35.88 23.06 23.64
N LEU A 322 35.50 24.32 23.91
CA LEU A 322 34.11 24.73 24.06
C LEU A 322 33.31 24.55 22.76
N TYR A 323 33.90 24.90 21.61
CA TYR A 323 33.21 24.76 20.32
C TYR A 323 32.87 23.30 20.01
N ARG A 324 33.79 22.37 20.25
CA ARG A 324 33.58 20.95 19.92
C ARG A 324 32.72 20.22 20.94
N HIS A 325 32.91 20.48 22.23
CA HIS A 325 32.32 19.67 23.30
C HIS A 325 31.09 20.25 23.99
N SER A 326 30.66 21.46 23.63
CA SER A 326 29.50 22.10 24.26
C SER A 326 28.41 22.38 23.23
N GLU A 327 27.14 22.15 23.56
CA GLU A 327 26.01 22.48 22.69
C GLU A 327 25.38 23.82 23.06
N VAL A 328 24.89 24.55 22.06
CA VAL A 328 24.15 25.80 22.28
C VAL A 328 22.89 25.48 23.09
N GLY A 329 22.62 26.27 24.13
CA GLY A 329 21.50 26.05 25.03
C GLY A 329 21.80 25.14 26.23
N HIS A 330 22.94 24.46 26.25
CA HIS A 330 23.31 23.51 27.29
C HIS A 330 24.45 24.03 28.18
N HIS A 331 24.61 23.39 29.34
CA HIS A 331 25.73 23.64 30.24
C HIS A 331 27.03 23.10 29.64
N ILE A 332 28.15 23.75 29.95
CA ILE A 332 29.47 23.27 29.53
C ILE A 332 29.81 21.93 30.20
N PRO A 333 30.71 21.11 29.62
CA PRO A 333 31.20 19.89 30.26
C PRO A 333 31.97 20.16 31.55
N ALA A 334 31.87 19.25 32.53
CA ALA A 334 32.52 19.36 33.83
C ALA A 334 34.06 19.55 33.73
N ALA A 335 34.69 18.93 32.74
CA ALA A 335 36.12 19.02 32.50
C ALA A 335 36.59 20.45 32.11
N LEU A 336 35.69 21.32 31.66
CA LEU A 336 35.99 22.72 31.31
C LEU A 336 35.62 23.71 32.42
N TYR A 337 35.08 23.24 33.55
CA TYR A 337 34.63 24.12 34.64
C TYR A 337 35.76 24.97 35.23
N ALA A 338 36.92 24.37 35.48
CA ALA A 338 38.07 25.09 36.04
C ALA A 338 38.53 26.23 35.12
N ALA A 339 38.70 25.93 33.82
CA ALA A 339 39.10 26.91 32.83
C ALA A 339 38.06 28.03 32.68
N VAL A 340 36.76 27.70 32.62
CA VAL A 340 35.71 28.72 32.49
C VAL A 340 35.53 29.53 33.78
N ALA A 341 35.75 28.93 34.96
CA ALA A 341 35.70 29.65 36.23
C ALA A 341 36.77 30.74 36.31
N GLU A 342 37.99 30.49 35.83
CA GLU A 342 39.03 31.51 35.73
C GLU A 342 38.65 32.65 34.77
N VAL A 343 38.04 32.32 33.63
CA VAL A 343 37.53 33.32 32.68
C VAL A 343 36.45 34.19 33.33
N LEU A 344 35.50 33.58 34.02
CA LEU A 344 34.43 34.30 34.71
C LEU A 344 34.98 35.14 35.87
N ALA A 345 35.93 34.63 36.65
CA ALA A 345 36.59 35.38 37.71
C ALA A 345 37.27 36.65 37.16
N TRP A 346 37.96 36.55 36.03
CA TRP A 346 38.52 37.72 35.34
C TRP A 346 37.43 38.71 34.90
N VAL A 347 36.30 38.22 34.36
CA VAL A 347 35.16 39.06 33.96
C VAL A 347 34.56 39.79 35.16
N TYR A 348 34.40 39.14 36.31
CA TYR A 348 33.89 39.77 37.53
C TYR A 348 34.86 40.82 38.07
N GLN A 349 36.16 40.53 38.08
CA GLN A 349 37.18 41.53 38.44
C GLN A 349 37.18 42.72 37.48
N LEU A 350 36.98 42.48 36.18
CA LEU A 350 36.88 43.53 35.16
C LEU A 350 35.62 44.38 35.32
N LYS A 351 34.47 43.76 35.63
CA LYS A 351 33.23 44.46 35.95
C LYS A 351 33.38 45.30 37.22
N ARG A 352 34.05 44.78 38.25
CA ARG A 352 34.34 45.49 39.52
C ARG A 352 35.27 46.69 39.29
N TRP A 353 36.38 46.48 38.57
CA TRP A 353 37.33 47.55 38.21
C TRP A 353 36.64 48.70 37.46
N LYS A 354 35.75 48.39 36.51
CA LYS A 354 34.98 49.42 35.79
C LYS A 354 34.01 50.23 36.67
N ARG A 355 33.58 49.69 37.82
CA ARG A 355 32.63 50.35 38.73
C ARG A 355 33.30 51.11 39.87
N GLU A 356 34.30 50.48 40.49
CA GLU A 356 34.90 50.95 41.75
C GLU A 356 36.30 51.56 41.54
N GLY A 357 36.89 51.43 40.36
CA GLY A 357 38.28 51.83 40.09
C GLY A 357 39.31 50.87 40.71
N GLY A 358 40.60 51.12 40.44
CA GLY A 358 41.72 50.32 40.97
C GLY A 358 42.70 49.82 39.90
N LEU A 359 43.50 48.81 40.26
CA LEU A 359 44.44 48.16 39.34
C LEU A 359 43.69 47.36 38.27
N ILE A 360 44.10 47.48 37.01
CA ILE A 360 43.50 46.74 35.90
C ILE A 360 43.72 45.22 36.11
N PRO A 361 42.67 44.40 36.07
CA PRO A 361 42.82 42.96 36.27
C PRO A 361 43.62 42.34 35.12
N ARG A 362 44.61 41.53 35.48
CA ARG A 362 45.47 40.85 34.52
C ARG A 362 44.67 39.78 33.78
N LYS A 363 44.79 39.73 32.45
CA LYS A 363 44.19 38.66 31.64
C LYS A 363 44.83 37.32 32.02
N PRO A 364 44.04 36.25 32.25
CA PRO A 364 44.58 34.92 32.50
C PRO A 364 45.34 34.43 31.25
N LYS A 365 46.57 33.93 31.43
CA LYS A 365 47.45 33.46 30.34
C LYS A 365 47.52 31.94 30.23
N HIS A 366 47.35 31.22 31.34
CA HIS A 366 47.44 29.75 31.40
C HIS A 366 46.16 29.18 32.02
N LEU A 367 45.12 29.06 31.20
CA LEU A 367 43.86 28.45 31.63
C LEU A 367 44.06 26.92 31.72
N PRO A 368 43.56 26.26 32.78
CA PRO A 368 43.69 24.82 32.98
C PRO A 368 42.71 24.06 32.07
N VAL A 369 43.00 24.04 30.77
CA VAL A 369 42.26 23.26 29.78
C VAL A 369 42.89 21.87 29.69
N PRO A 370 42.14 20.77 29.92
CA PRO A 370 42.70 19.43 29.78
C PRO A 370 43.21 19.19 28.34
N ASP A 371 44.45 18.71 28.20
CA ASP A 371 45.08 18.42 26.90
C ASP A 371 44.25 17.50 26.00
N ALA A 372 43.47 16.58 26.60
CA ALA A 372 42.60 15.65 25.88
C ALA A 372 41.39 16.31 25.19
N LEU A 373 41.05 17.55 25.54
CA LEU A 373 39.90 18.29 24.98
C LEU A 373 40.34 19.42 24.02
N ASP A 374 41.64 19.69 23.93
CA ASP A 374 42.21 20.62 22.95
C ASP A 374 42.77 19.87 21.74
N PHE A 375 42.02 19.90 20.64
CA PHE A 375 42.37 19.20 19.41
C PHE A 375 43.39 19.91 18.52
N ALA A 376 44.04 20.97 18.98
CA ALA A 376 45.15 21.55 18.21
C ALA A 376 46.26 20.52 17.91
N LYS A 377 46.37 19.45 18.70
CA LYS A 377 47.30 18.34 18.48
C LYS A 377 46.75 17.22 17.55
N GLU A 378 45.47 17.21 17.17
CA GLU A 378 44.95 16.21 16.21
C GLU A 378 45.46 16.44 14.77
N ASN A 379 45.82 17.67 14.41
CA ASN A 379 46.18 18.04 13.03
C ASN A 379 47.68 17.89 12.68
N ILE A 380 48.46 17.08 13.40
CA ILE A 380 49.83 16.74 12.98
C ILE A 380 49.88 15.42 12.18
N THR A 381 48.79 14.66 12.15
CA THR A 381 48.68 13.45 11.33
C THR A 381 47.27 13.34 10.79
N ASP A 382 47.06 13.75 9.53
CA ASP A 382 46.27 13.02 8.52
C ASP A 382 45.79 13.96 7.39
N GLY A 383 46.21 13.61 6.16
CA GLY A 383 45.38 13.58 4.94
C GLY A 383 44.92 14.88 4.31
#